data_AF-A0A1B2Z334-F1
#
_entry.id   AF-A0A1B2Z334-F1
#
_cell.length_a   1.000
_cell.length_b   1.000
_cell.length_c   1.000
_cell.angle_alpha   90.00
_cell.angle_beta   90.00
_cell.angle_gamma   90.00
#
_symmetry.space_group_name_H-M   'P 1'
#
loop_
_entity.id
_entity.type
_entity.pdbx_description
1 polymer ?
#
loop_
_entity_poly.entity_id
_entity_poly.type
_entity_poly.pdbx_seq_one_letter_code
_entity_poly.pdbx_strand_id
1 'polypeptide(L)'
;EMVEKSVIAYGGVQMGLLERGLSWIGLFIALAPMLGFMGTVIGMIQAFDIIELKGEAKPDELAGGIKVALITTVSGLIVAIILQIFYNYIVSKIDSLVNQMEDASISLIDVLVKHKLGK
;
A
#
# COMPACT_ATOMS: atom_id res chain seq x y z
N GLU A 1 -22.94 -26.56 13.21
CA GLU A 1 -21.61 -26.76 13.84
C GLU A 1 -20.49 -27.21 12.90
N MET A 2 -20.22 -28.49 12.63
CA MET A 2 -18.99 -28.86 11.87
C MET A 2 -18.91 -28.23 10.47
N VAL A 3 -20.04 -28.21 9.74
CA VAL A 3 -20.14 -27.63 8.39
C VAL A 3 -19.96 -26.11 8.44
N GLU A 4 -20.67 -25.43 9.34
CA GLU A 4 -20.58 -23.99 9.59
C GLU A 4 -19.15 -23.54 9.93
N LYS A 5 -18.50 -24.25 10.86
CA LYS A 5 -17.11 -23.96 11.26
C LYS A 5 -16.13 -24.14 10.09
N SER A 6 -16.40 -25.11 9.22
CA SER A 6 -15.59 -25.34 8.01
C SER A 6 -15.79 -24.22 6.98
N VAL A 7 -17.03 -23.79 6.75
CA VAL A 7 -17.34 -22.71 5.80
C VAL A 7 -16.69 -21.39 6.22
N ILE A 8 -16.78 -21.03 7.52
CA ILE A 8 -16.12 -19.82 8.06
C ILE A 8 -14.60 -19.92 7.92
N ALA A 9 -14.00 -21.08 8.23
CA ALA A 9 -12.56 -21.29 8.11
C ALA A 9 -12.08 -21.13 6.65
N TYR A 10 -12.82 -21.67 5.68
CA TYR A 10 -12.51 -21.49 4.25
C TYR A 10 -12.71 -20.04 3.77
N GLY A 11 -13.66 -19.29 4.35
CA GLY A 11 -13.82 -17.86 4.10
C GLY A 11 -12.57 -17.06 4.46
N GLY A 12 -12.02 -17.30 5.65
CA GLY A 12 -10.76 -16.67 6.09
C GLY A 12 -9.56 -17.01 5.21
N VAL A 13 -9.47 -18.25 4.71
CA VAL A 13 -8.43 -18.64 3.74
C VAL A 13 -8.56 -17.86 2.43
N GLN A 14 -9.79 -17.65 1.94
CA GLN A 14 -9.98 -16.88 0.71
C GLN A 14 -9.71 -15.39 0.87
N MET A 15 -10.06 -14.81 2.02
CA MET A 15 -9.66 -13.43 2.34
C MET A 15 -8.15 -13.27 2.26
N GLY A 16 -7.38 -14.18 2.88
CA GLY A 16 -5.92 -14.15 2.80
C GLY A 16 -5.36 -14.30 1.38
N LEU A 17 -6.04 -15.06 0.51
CA LEU A 17 -5.64 -15.18 -0.90
C LEU A 17 -5.91 -13.89 -1.70
N LEU A 18 -7.02 -13.20 -1.41
CA LEU A 18 -7.36 -11.90 -2.00
C LEU A 18 -6.38 -10.80 -1.57
N GLU A 19 -5.91 -10.85 -0.32
CA GLU A 19 -4.94 -9.88 0.22
C GLU A 19 -3.49 -10.13 -0.21
N ARG A 20 -3.17 -11.30 -0.79
CA ARG A 20 -1.79 -11.68 -1.11
C ARG A 20 -1.03 -10.66 -1.96
N GLY A 21 -1.74 -9.97 -2.86
CA GLY A 21 -1.17 -8.91 -3.71
C GLY A 21 -1.04 -7.54 -3.03
N LEU A 22 -1.84 -7.28 -1.98
CA LEU A 22 -1.85 -6.01 -1.28
C LEU A 22 -0.56 -5.77 -0.48
N SER A 23 0.05 -6.83 0.05
CA SER A 23 1.32 -6.74 0.81
C SER A 23 2.43 -6.07 -0.02
N TRP A 24 2.52 -6.40 -1.31
CA TRP A 24 3.49 -5.76 -2.22
C TRP A 24 3.20 -4.28 -2.45
N ILE A 25 1.92 -3.92 -2.61
CA ILE A 25 1.52 -2.52 -2.78
C ILE A 25 1.87 -1.73 -1.51
N GLY A 26 1.61 -2.30 -0.33
CA GLY A 26 2.01 -1.73 0.96
C GLY A 26 3.52 -1.48 1.06
N LEU A 27 4.33 -2.44 0.59
CA LEU A 27 5.79 -2.27 0.52
C LEU A 27 6.19 -1.09 -0.37
N PHE A 28 5.63 -0.98 -1.58
CA PHE A 28 5.95 0.14 -2.49
C PHE A 28 5.51 1.50 -1.96
N ILE A 29 4.38 1.56 -1.24
CA ILE A 29 3.95 2.78 -0.53
C ILE A 29 5.00 3.20 0.49
N ALA A 30 5.52 2.27 1.28
CA ALA A 30 6.54 2.57 2.28
C ALA A 30 7.89 2.96 1.65
N LEU A 31 8.26 2.33 0.54
CA LEU A 31 9.53 2.58 -0.14
C LEU A 31 9.56 3.88 -0.95
N ALA A 32 8.44 4.31 -1.53
CA ALA A 32 8.41 5.49 -2.41
C ALA A 32 8.92 6.79 -1.74
N PRO A 33 8.53 7.14 -0.50
CA PRO A 33 9.11 8.28 0.22
C PRO A 33 10.59 8.09 0.55
N MET A 34 11.01 6.87 0.88
CA MET A 34 12.42 6.57 1.18
C MET A 34 13.30 6.76 -0.07
N LEU A 35 12.80 6.40 -1.25
CA LEU A 35 13.47 6.65 -2.52
C LEU A 35 13.53 8.16 -2.85
N GLY A 36 12.45 8.90 -2.55
CA GLY A 36 12.45 10.37 -2.67
C GLY A 36 13.48 11.04 -1.75
N PHE A 37 13.63 10.52 -0.52
CA PHE A 37 14.66 10.93 0.42
C PHE A 37 16.06 10.54 -0.05
N MET A 38 16.26 9.38 -0.67
CA MET A 38 17.55 9.05 -1.28
C MET A 38 17.95 10.11 -2.33
N GLY A 39 16.98 10.61 -3.11
CA GLY A 39 17.19 11.69 -4.06
C GLY A 39 17.66 13.01 -3.40
N THR A 40 17.20 13.31 -2.17
CA THR A 40 17.70 14.50 -1.45
C THR A 40 19.16 14.36 -1.09
N VAL A 41 19.55 13.19 -0.59
CA VAL A 41 20.93 12.91 -0.21
C VAL A 41 21.85 13.06 -1.43
N ILE A 42 21.45 12.52 -2.58
CA ILE A 42 22.21 12.66 -3.83
C ILE A 42 22.31 14.13 -4.27
N GLY A 43 21.21 14.88 -4.24
CA GLY A 43 21.22 16.30 -4.62
C GLY A 43 22.06 17.17 -3.67
N MET A 44 22.10 16.83 -2.38
CA MET A 44 22.95 17.49 -1.41
C MET A 44 24.44 17.15 -1.61
N ILE A 45 24.78 15.89 -1.93
CA ILE A 45 26.15 15.51 -2.28
C ILE A 45 26.65 16.34 -3.47
N GLN A 46 25.85 16.44 -4.53
CA GLN A 46 26.19 17.26 -5.70
C GLN A 46 26.38 18.75 -5.35
N ALA A 47 25.59 19.27 -4.42
CA ALA A 47 25.74 20.64 -3.94
C ALA A 47 27.08 20.82 -3.20
N PHE A 48 27.49 19.86 -2.38
CA PHE A 48 28.78 19.89 -1.66
C PHE A 48 29.99 19.67 -2.57
N ASP A 49 29.88 18.84 -3.61
CA ASP A 49 30.96 18.63 -4.60
C ASP A 49 31.32 19.95 -5.32
N ILE A 50 30.33 20.81 -5.57
CA ILE A 50 30.56 22.15 -6.16
C ILE A 50 31.36 23.05 -5.20
N ILE A 51 31.10 22.95 -3.89
CA ILE A 51 31.85 23.69 -2.86
C ILE A 51 33.30 23.22 -2.84
N GLU A 52 33.53 21.91 -2.86
CA GLU A 52 34.87 21.32 -2.84
C GLU A 52 35.70 21.76 -4.06
N LEU A 53 35.10 21.77 -5.26
CA LEU A 53 35.79 22.11 -6.50
C LEU A 53 36.15 23.61 -6.62
N LYS A 54 35.32 24.51 -6.11
CA LYS A 54 35.48 25.96 -6.31
C LYS A 54 36.08 26.70 -5.12
N GLY A 55 36.17 26.08 -3.94
CA GLY A 55 36.72 26.69 -2.72
C GLY A 55 35.85 27.78 -2.09
N GLU A 56 34.98 28.43 -2.87
CA GLU A 56 33.91 29.33 -2.42
C GLU A 56 32.56 28.90 -3.00
N ALA A 57 31.55 28.81 -2.15
CA ALA A 57 30.20 28.46 -2.55
C ALA A 57 29.37 29.71 -2.82
N LYS A 58 29.07 30.00 -4.09
CA LYS A 58 28.06 31.01 -4.43
C LYS A 58 26.66 30.42 -4.20
N PRO A 59 25.74 31.14 -3.52
CA PRO A 59 24.38 30.66 -3.25
C PRO A 59 23.62 30.22 -4.52
N ASP A 60 23.82 30.91 -5.64
CA ASP A 60 23.19 30.58 -6.92
C ASP A 60 23.59 29.21 -7.47
N GLU A 61 24.82 28.77 -7.20
CA GLU A 61 25.33 27.48 -7.69
C GLU A 61 24.81 26.32 -6.83
N LEU A 62 24.65 26.55 -5.52
CA LEU A 62 24.06 25.59 -4.58
C LEU A 62 22.54 25.43 -4.76
N ALA A 63 21.85 26.50 -5.15
CA ALA A 63 20.40 26.50 -5.35
C ALA A 63 19.94 25.43 -6.36
N GLY A 64 20.77 25.11 -7.35
CA GLY A 64 20.50 24.04 -8.31
C GLY A 64 20.39 22.66 -7.66
N GLY A 65 21.41 22.24 -6.89
CA GLY A 65 21.42 20.93 -6.22
C GLY A 65 20.33 20.79 -5.17
N ILE A 66 20.07 21.86 -4.41
CA ILE A 66 18.99 21.89 -3.40
C ILE A 66 17.61 21.80 -4.06
N LYS A 67 17.40 22.49 -5.19
CA LYS A 67 16.14 22.39 -5.95
C LYS A 67 15.88 20.97 -6.43
N VAL A 68 16.91 20.28 -6.93
CA VAL A 68 16.80 18.87 -7.35
C VAL A 68 16.42 17.99 -6.17
N ALA A 69 17.08 18.15 -5.02
CA ALA A 69 16.78 17.41 -3.79
C ALA A 69 15.30 17.57 -3.36
N LEU A 70 14.79 18.80 -3.40
CA LEU A 70 13.40 19.07 -3.03
C LEU A 70 12.40 18.46 -4.01
N ILE A 71 12.65 18.57 -5.32
CA ILE A 71 11.76 17.98 -6.34
C ILE A 71 11.72 16.46 -6.22
N THR A 72 12.84 15.79 -5.95
CA THR A 72 12.86 14.33 -5.78
C THR A 72 12.04 13.89 -4.57
N THR A 73 12.07 14.66 -3.47
CA THR A 73 11.23 14.37 -2.28
C THR A 73 9.76 14.46 -2.62
N VAL A 74 9.36 15.57 -3.25
CA VAL A 74 7.96 15.82 -3.61
C VAL A 74 7.46 14.74 -4.56
N SER A 75 8.27 14.34 -5.53
CA SER A 75 7.91 13.25 -6.44
C SER A 75 7.69 11.91 -5.73
N GLY A 76 8.55 11.54 -4.77
CA GLY A 76 8.39 10.33 -3.97
C GLY A 76 7.12 10.35 -3.11
N LEU A 77 6.78 11.51 -2.54
CA LEU A 77 5.55 11.71 -1.78
C LEU A 77 4.29 11.61 -2.65
N ILE A 78 4.29 12.23 -3.83
CA ILE A 78 3.16 12.17 -4.77
C ILE A 78 2.87 10.70 -5.14
N VAL A 79 3.91 9.94 -5.49
CA VAL A 79 3.77 8.52 -5.82
C VAL A 79 3.21 7.73 -4.65
N ALA A 80 3.72 7.95 -3.43
CA ALA A 80 3.24 7.28 -2.23
C ALA A 80 1.76 7.57 -1.92
N ILE A 81 1.34 8.84 -2.05
CA ILE A 81 -0.04 9.26 -1.82
C ILE A 81 -0.99 8.58 -2.82
N ILE A 82 -0.64 8.57 -4.10
CA ILE A 82 -1.46 7.92 -5.14
C ILE A 82 -1.59 6.43 -4.83
N LEU A 83 -0.48 5.73 -4.57
CA LEU A 83 -0.49 4.31 -4.22
C LEU A 83 -1.34 4.03 -2.97
N GLN A 84 -1.26 4.88 -1.95
CA GLN A 84 -2.03 4.73 -0.71
C GLN A 84 -3.55 4.85 -0.95
N ILE A 85 -3.98 5.76 -1.83
CA ILE A 85 -5.40 5.89 -2.20
C ILE A 85 -5.87 4.61 -2.90
N PHE A 86 -5.10 4.10 -3.87
CA PHE A 86 -5.42 2.85 -4.57
C PHE A 86 -5.44 1.64 -3.63
N TYR A 87 -4.49 1.56 -2.70
CA TYR A 87 -4.44 0.49 -1.70
C TYR A 87 -5.72 0.46 -0.86
N ASN A 88 -6.14 1.60 -0.32
CA ASN A 88 -7.36 1.69 0.48
C ASN A 88 -8.62 1.32 -0.33
N TYR A 89 -8.67 1.70 -1.62
CA TYR A 89 -9.78 1.32 -2.50
C TYR A 89 -9.86 -0.20 -2.72
N ILE A 90 -8.71 -0.86 -2.96
CA ILE A 90 -8.66 -2.31 -3.16
C ILE A 90 -9.02 -3.05 -1.87
N VAL A 91 -8.49 -2.62 -0.73
CA VAL A 91 -8.84 -3.19 0.59
C VAL A 91 -10.35 -3.12 0.82
N SER A 92 -10.95 -1.93 0.67
CA SER A 92 -12.41 -1.76 0.84
C SER A 92 -13.22 -2.66 -0.10
N LYS A 93 -12.72 -2.90 -1.32
CA LYS A 93 -13.38 -3.79 -2.27
C LYS A 93 -13.25 -5.26 -1.90
N ILE A 94 -12.12 -5.68 -1.32
CA ILE A 94 -11.93 -7.03 -0.79
C ILE A 94 -12.86 -7.23 0.42
N ASP A 95 -12.91 -6.29 1.35
CA ASP A 95 -13.81 -6.36 2.51
C ASP A 95 -15.27 -6.51 2.09
N SER A 96 -15.70 -5.74 1.09
CA SER A 96 -17.06 -5.86 0.54
C SER A 96 -17.34 -7.23 -0.07
N LEU A 97 -16.34 -7.83 -0.75
CA LEU A 97 -16.46 -9.18 -1.32
C LEU A 97 -16.54 -10.24 -0.22
N VAL A 98 -15.74 -10.10 0.83
CA VAL A 98 -15.73 -11.00 1.99
C VAL A 98 -17.07 -10.94 2.71
N ASN A 99 -17.62 -9.75 2.96
CA ASN A 99 -18.95 -9.60 3.55
C ASN A 99 -20.03 -10.31 2.72
N GLN A 100 -20.00 -10.19 1.39
CA GLN A 100 -20.95 -10.90 0.53
C GLN A 100 -20.80 -12.43 0.60
N MET A 101 -19.57 -12.93 0.72
CA MET A 101 -19.31 -14.36 0.92
C MET A 101 -19.81 -14.86 2.28
N GLU A 102 -19.65 -14.07 3.34
CA GLU A 102 -20.16 -14.38 4.67
C GLU A 102 -21.70 -14.41 4.69
N ASP A 103 -22.35 -13.40 4.11
CA ASP A 103 -23.83 -13.35 4.00
C ASP A 103 -24.38 -14.56 3.23
N ALA A 104 -23.75 -14.92 2.10
CA ALA A 104 -24.15 -16.09 1.30
C ALA A 104 -23.95 -17.40 2.09
N SER A 105 -22.89 -17.48 2.89
CA SER A 105 -22.60 -18.64 3.75
C SER A 105 -23.64 -18.80 4.85
N ILE A 106 -24.02 -17.71 5.51
CA ILE A 106 -25.08 -17.69 6.54
C ILE A 106 -26.41 -18.12 5.92
N SER A 107 -26.78 -17.53 4.78
CA SER A 107 -28.02 -17.87 4.08
C SER A 107 -28.10 -19.36 3.71
N LEU A 108 -26.98 -19.93 3.24
CA LEU A 108 -26.89 -21.36 2.91
C LEU A 108 -27.07 -22.24 4.16
N ILE A 109 -26.46 -21.86 5.28
CA ILE A 109 -26.62 -22.57 6.56
C ILE A 109 -28.07 -22.50 7.04
N ASP A 110 -28.72 -21.34 6.96
CA ASP A 110 -30.12 -21.17 7.36
C ASP A 110 -31.05 -22.07 6.54
N VAL A 111 -30.86 -22.14 5.22
CA VAL A 111 -31.64 -23.02 4.34
C VAL A 111 -31.41 -24.49 4.71
N LEU A 112 -30.16 -24.90 4.95
CA LEU A 112 -29.81 -26.27 5.34
C LEU A 112 -30.42 -26.67 6.69
N VAL A 113 -30.39 -25.77 7.68
CA VAL A 113 -31.01 -25.99 8.99
C VAL A 113 -32.52 -26.11 8.86
N LYS A 114 -33.15 -25.23 8.08
CA LYS A 114 -34.60 -25.26 7.84
C LYS A 114 -35.05 -26.53 7.13
N HIS A 115 -34.24 -27.04 6.18
CA HIS A 115 -34.53 -28.31 5.49
C HIS A 115 -34.33 -29.53 6.39
N LYS A 116 -33.39 -29.48 7.35
CA LYS A 116 -33.20 -30.55 8.35
C LYS A 116 -34.30 -30.61 9.41
N LEU A 117 -34.93 -29.48 9.74
CA LEU A 117 -36.05 -29.39 10.69
C LEU A 117 -37.42 -29.72 10.05
N GLY A 118 -37.50 -29.72 8.71
CA GLY A 118 -38.71 -30.08 7.96
C GLY A 118 -38.86 -31.58 7.66
N LYS A 119 -37.94 -32.42 8.14
CA LYS A 119 -38.04 -33.88 8.19
C LYS A 119 -38.06 -34.34 9.64
#